data_AF-A0A6G1LKL8-F1
#
_entry.id   AF-A0A6G1LKL8-F1
#
_cell.length_a   1.000
_cell.length_b   1.000
_cell.length_c   1.000
_cell.angle_alpha   90.00
_cell.angle_beta   90.00
_cell.angle_gamma   90.00
#
_symmetry.space_group_name_H-M   'P 1'
#
loop_
_entity.id
_entity.type
_entity.pdbx_description
1 polymer ?
#
loop_
_entity_poly.entity_id
_entity_poly.type
_entity_poly.pdbx_seq_one_letter_code
_entity_poly.pdbx_strand_id
1 'polypeptide(L)'
;MSASAAKVSSMQPNNLAADLKPQGQDATSKVKPCCVCRDEKSARDECMLFSSASDPQEACRDLVGKYRSCMKSYGFDLSGN
;
A
#
# COMPACT_ATOMS: atom_id res chain seq x y z
N MET A 1 -10.00 -53.56 -20.15
CA MET A 1 -10.69 -52.25 -20.09
C MET A 1 -9.64 -51.25 -19.67
N SER A 2 -9.09 -50.52 -20.64
CA SER A 2 -7.87 -49.72 -20.50
C SER A 2 -8.18 -48.30 -20.04
N ALA A 3 -7.34 -47.81 -19.13
CA ALA A 3 -6.90 -46.43 -18.87
C ALA A 3 -7.87 -45.26 -19.13
N SER A 4 -8.10 -44.45 -18.09
CA SER A 4 -7.58 -43.06 -18.01
C SER A 4 -8.01 -42.40 -16.70
N ALA A 5 -7.12 -42.43 -15.68
CA ALA A 5 -7.20 -41.47 -14.59
C ALA A 5 -6.64 -40.14 -15.13
N ALA A 6 -7.53 -39.27 -15.59
CA ALA A 6 -7.18 -37.92 -15.97
C ALA A 6 -6.53 -37.21 -14.78
N LYS A 7 -5.26 -36.89 -14.96
CA LYS A 7 -4.43 -36.10 -14.07
C LYS A 7 -5.03 -34.69 -14.05
N VAL A 8 -5.98 -34.43 -13.16
CA VAL A 8 -6.45 -33.06 -12.87
C VAL A 8 -5.30 -32.34 -12.19
N SER A 9 -4.44 -31.76 -13.03
CA SER A 9 -3.40 -30.84 -12.62
C SER A 9 -4.09 -29.73 -11.85
N SER A 10 -3.80 -29.68 -10.55
CA SER A 10 -4.19 -28.66 -9.60
C SER A 10 -4.35 -27.30 -10.29
N MET A 11 -5.60 -26.82 -10.41
CA MET A 11 -5.87 -25.43 -10.78
C MET A 11 -5.43 -24.57 -9.61
N GLN A 12 -4.16 -24.20 -9.63
CA GLN A 12 -3.61 -23.20 -8.74
C GLN A 12 -4.26 -21.87 -9.12
N PRO A 13 -4.88 -21.12 -8.19
CA PRO A 13 -5.30 -19.77 -8.49
C PRO A 13 -4.04 -18.94 -8.74
N ASN A 14 -3.83 -18.54 -9.99
CA ASN A 14 -2.80 -17.58 -10.35
C ASN A 14 -3.17 -16.24 -9.72
N ASN A 15 -2.71 -16.02 -8.49
CA ASN A 15 -2.73 -14.69 -7.88
C ASN A 15 -1.75 -13.83 -8.68
N LEU A 16 -2.24 -12.89 -9.49
CA LEU A 16 -1.45 -11.93 -10.28
C LEU A 16 -0.43 -11.12 -9.45
N ALA A 17 -0.40 -11.28 -8.13
CA ALA A 17 0.56 -10.65 -7.22
C ALA A 17 1.91 -11.38 -7.10
N ALA A 18 2.06 -12.60 -7.64
CA ALA A 18 3.32 -13.35 -7.53
C ALA A 18 4.44 -12.82 -8.44
N ASP A 19 4.09 -12.11 -9.52
CA ASP A 19 5.03 -11.60 -10.53
C ASP A 19 5.32 -10.09 -10.36
N LEU A 20 5.51 -9.62 -9.13
CA LEU A 20 5.93 -8.23 -8.85
C LEU A 20 7.11 -8.14 -7.88
N LYS A 21 7.95 -9.18 -7.83
CA LYS A 21 9.24 -9.09 -7.16
C LYS A 21 10.35 -8.92 -8.21
N PRO A 22 10.80 -7.70 -8.52
CA PRO A 22 12.12 -7.55 -9.11
C PRO A 22 13.14 -8.07 -8.08
N GLN A 23 13.68 -9.24 -8.36
CA GLN A 23 14.88 -9.73 -7.70
C GLN A 23 16.07 -8.97 -8.28
N GLY A 24 16.71 -8.17 -7.43
CA GLY A 24 18.08 -7.71 -7.65
C GLY A 24 18.23 -6.24 -8.05
N GLN A 25 19.14 -5.60 -7.31
CA GLN A 25 20.06 -4.57 -7.81
C GLN A 25 19.46 -3.17 -8.01
N ASP A 26 19.17 -2.49 -6.89
CA ASP A 26 19.58 -1.10 -6.63
C ASP A 26 19.06 -0.68 -5.24
N ALA A 27 19.90 -0.80 -4.22
CA ALA A 27 19.55 -0.54 -2.83
C ALA A 27 19.45 0.96 -2.48
N THR A 28 19.12 1.84 -3.45
CA THR A 28 19.12 3.29 -3.19
C THR A 28 17.90 4.11 -3.66
N SER A 29 17.01 3.70 -4.59
CA SER A 29 16.09 4.73 -5.16
C SER A 29 14.67 4.32 -5.57
N LYS A 30 14.05 3.30 -4.95
CA LYS A 30 12.59 3.05 -5.14
C LYS A 30 11.93 2.39 -3.94
N VAL A 31 12.09 2.98 -2.77
CA VAL A 31 11.23 2.67 -1.63
C VAL A 31 9.80 3.09 -2.02
N LYS A 32 8.87 2.14 -2.05
CA LYS A 32 7.45 2.45 -2.32
C LYS A 32 6.98 3.48 -1.28
N PRO A 33 6.16 4.49 -1.64
CA PRO A 33 5.72 5.54 -0.71
C PRO A 33 4.94 5.00 0.51
N CYS A 34 4.47 3.76 0.44
CA CYS A 34 3.87 3.04 1.56
C CYS A 34 4.87 2.53 2.62
N CYS A 35 6.19 2.66 2.44
CA CYS A 35 7.20 2.18 3.40
C CYS A 35 7.90 3.29 4.20
N VAL A 36 7.63 4.56 3.88
CA VAL A 36 8.41 5.68 4.41
C VAL A 36 7.73 6.35 5.60
N CYS A 37 6.43 6.63 5.46
CA CYS A 37 5.63 7.31 6.48
C CYS A 37 4.50 6.39 6.93
N ARG A 38 4.85 5.17 7.38
CA ARG A 38 3.87 4.13 7.74
C ARG A 38 3.05 4.50 8.96
N ASP A 39 3.70 5.07 9.96
CA ASP A 39 3.06 5.49 11.20
C ASP A 39 2.13 6.69 10.95
N GLU A 40 2.60 7.74 10.26
CA GLU A 40 1.73 8.86 9.89
C GLU A 40 0.58 8.44 8.97
N LYS A 41 0.82 7.50 8.05
CA LYS A 41 -0.25 6.96 7.21
C LYS A 41 -1.28 6.21 8.04
N SER A 42 -0.85 5.36 8.96
CA SER A 42 -1.74 4.58 9.83
C SER A 42 -2.57 5.51 10.71
N ALA A 43 -1.92 6.50 11.34
CA ALA A 43 -2.57 7.53 12.17
C ALA A 43 -3.62 8.34 11.38
N ARG A 44 -3.32 8.69 10.12
CA ARG A 44 -4.28 9.39 9.26
C ARG A 44 -5.43 8.49 8.83
N ASP A 45 -5.16 7.23 8.50
CA ASP A 45 -6.18 6.23 8.15
C ASP A 45 -7.12 5.97 9.33
N GLU A 46 -6.58 5.68 10.53
CA GLU A 46 -7.40 5.44 11.73
C GLU A 46 -8.24 6.66 12.08
N CYS A 47 -7.68 7.88 11.99
CA CYS A 47 -8.45 9.08 12.26
C CYS A 47 -9.61 9.25 11.28
N MET A 48 -9.38 9.05 9.97
CA MET A 48 -10.45 9.15 8.97
C MET A 48 -11.50 8.04 9.11
N LEU A 49 -11.08 6.83 9.50
CA LEU A 49 -11.97 5.67 9.66
C LEU A 49 -12.80 5.71 10.95
N PHE A 50 -12.25 6.24 12.03
CA PHE A 50 -12.88 6.20 13.35
C PHE A 50 -13.34 7.58 13.87
N SER A 51 -13.08 8.68 13.16
CA SER A 51 -13.58 9.99 13.57
C SER A 51 -15.10 10.06 13.49
N SER A 52 -15.72 10.51 14.58
CA SER A 52 -17.16 10.77 14.70
C SER A 52 -17.54 12.20 14.35
N ALA A 53 -16.58 13.02 13.89
CA ALA A 53 -16.83 14.39 13.49
C ALA A 53 -17.71 14.44 12.22
N SER A 54 -18.53 15.48 12.11
CA SER A 54 -19.30 15.74 10.88
C SER A 54 -18.42 15.90 9.65
N ASP A 55 -17.19 16.39 9.85
CA ASP A 55 -16.19 16.50 8.80
C ASP A 55 -14.83 15.90 9.28
N PRO A 56 -14.60 14.60 9.04
CA PRO A 56 -13.38 13.92 9.49
C PRO A 56 -12.14 14.42 8.74
N GLN A 57 -12.33 15.01 7.56
CA GLN A 57 -11.24 15.54 6.75
C GLN A 57 -10.64 16.81 7.38
N GLU A 58 -11.49 17.64 8.00
CA GLU A 58 -11.05 18.78 8.81
C GLU A 58 -10.52 18.34 10.19
N ALA A 59 -11.20 17.40 10.85
CA ALA A 59 -10.76 16.89 12.16
C ALA A 59 -9.37 16.21 12.12
N CYS A 60 -9.03 15.56 10.99
CA CYS A 60 -7.76 14.87 10.81
C CYS A 60 -6.71 15.71 10.05
N ARG A 61 -6.93 17.03 9.87
CA ARG A 61 -6.01 17.92 9.11
C ARG A 61 -4.58 17.86 9.60
N ASP A 62 -4.38 17.86 10.92
CA ASP A 62 -3.06 17.76 11.53
C ASP A 62 -2.32 16.48 11.14
N LEU A 63 -3.03 15.35 11.12
CA LEU A 63 -2.45 14.04 10.76
C LEU A 63 -2.15 13.95 9.26
N VAL A 64 -3.04 14.49 8.42
CA VAL A 64 -2.80 14.63 6.98
C VAL A 64 -1.59 15.52 6.72
N GLY A 65 -1.44 16.63 7.47
CA GLY A 65 -0.29 17.52 7.41
C GLY A 65 1.02 16.82 7.75
N LYS A 66 1.05 16.06 8.86
CA LYS A 66 2.22 15.26 9.26
C LYS A 66 2.62 14.24 8.20
N TYR A 67 1.65 13.51 7.65
CA TYR A 67 1.89 12.54 6.56
C TYR A 67 2.48 13.24 5.33
N ARG A 68 1.88 14.36 4.90
CA ARG A 68 2.38 15.16 3.77
C ARG A 68 3.80 15.67 3.99
N SER A 69 4.09 16.24 5.16
CA SER A 69 5.43 16.70 5.52
C SER A 69 6.45 15.56 5.54
N CYS A 70 6.06 14.40 6.05
CA CYS A 70 6.91 13.22 6.02
C CYS A 70 7.25 12.86 4.56
N MET A 71 6.28 12.66 3.68
CA MET A 71 6.57 12.31 2.27
C MET A 71 7.38 13.38 1.53
N LYS A 72 7.14 14.67 1.84
CA LYS A 72 7.89 15.79 1.27
C LYS A 72 9.38 15.73 1.62
N SER A 73 9.74 15.29 2.83
CA SER A 73 11.15 15.06 3.22
C SER A 73 11.85 13.98 2.38
N TYR A 74 11.09 13.05 1.80
CA TYR A 74 11.63 11.99 0.94
C TYR A 74 11.47 12.30 -0.56
N GLY A 75 11.07 13.53 -0.91
CA GLY A 75 10.92 13.98 -2.29
C GLY A 75 9.60 13.58 -2.95
N PHE A 76 8.61 13.12 -2.18
CA PHE A 76 7.27 12.79 -2.66
C PHE A 76 6.28 13.88 -2.25
N ASP A 77 5.86 14.72 -3.20
CA ASP A 77 4.87 15.78 -2.93
C ASP A 77 3.46 15.28 -3.27
N LEU A 78 2.56 15.26 -2.27
CA LEU A 78 1.15 14.87 -2.44
C LEU A 78 0.22 16.06 -2.73
N SER A 79 0.71 17.11 -3.40
CA SER A 79 -0.14 18.17 -3.94
C SER A 79 -0.88 17.70 -5.20
N GLY A 80 -1.75 16.70 -5.05
CA GLY A 80 -2.75 16.33 -6.05
C GLY A 80 -4.10 16.84 -5.57
N ASN A 81 -4.72 17.71 -6.38
CA ASN A 81 -6.01 18.36 -6.16
C ASN A 81 -7.14 17.38 -5.84
#